data_AF-A0A520ZLT2-F1
#
_entry.id   AF-A0A520ZLT2-F1
#
_cell.length_a   1.000
_cell.length_b   1.000
_cell.length_c   1.000
_cell.angle_alpha   90.00
_cell.angle_beta   90.00
_cell.angle_gamma   90.00
#
_symmetry.space_group_name_H-M   'P 1'
#
loop_
_entity.id
_entity.type
_entity.pdbx_description
1 polymer ?
#
loop_
_entity_poly.entity_id
_entity_poly.type
_entity_poly.pdbx_seq_one_letter_code
_entity_poly.pdbx_strand_id
1 'polypeptide(L)' 'MSAYLRPRVPGATVFFTVKLAEPGSDLLTRRIGLLRDAVRETRAARPFRIEAWVVMPDHLHAAWTLPEGDAGYSARWGA' A
#
# COMPACT_ATOMS: atom_id res chain seq x y z
N MET A 1 -1.47 -22.12 2.26
CA MET A 1 -2.15 -21.36 1.18
C MET A 1 -3.12 -20.40 1.82
N SER A 2 -3.04 -19.10 1.54
CA SER A 2 -4.10 -18.16 1.97
C SER A 2 -5.22 -18.15 0.94
N ALA A 3 -6.46 -18.40 1.37
CA ALA A 3 -7.65 -18.18 0.55
C ALA A 3 -8.04 -16.70 0.56
N TYR A 4 -7.16 -15.84 0.04
CA TYR A 4 -7.38 -14.40 0.01
C TYR A 4 -8.25 -14.04 -1.20
N LEU A 5 -9.49 -13.64 -0.93
CA LEU A 5 -10.37 -13.08 -1.95
C LEU A 5 -9.85 -11.69 -2.31
N ARG A 6 -9.52 -11.47 -3.58
CA ARG A 6 -9.20 -10.15 -4.13
C ARG A 6 -10.42 -9.58 -4.85
N PRO A 7 -11.20 -8.70 -4.21
CA PRO A 7 -12.33 -8.08 -4.89
C PRO A 7 -11.81 -7.28 -6.08
N ARG A 8 -12.33 -7.54 -7.28
CA ARG A 8 -12.02 -6.79 -8.50
C ARG A 8 -13.09 -5.71 -8.72
N VAL A 9 -13.34 -4.90 -7.69
CA VAL A 9 -14.33 -3.82 -7.75
C VAL A 9 -13.59 -2.56 -8.23
N PRO A 10 -13.87 -2.06 -9.45
CA PRO A 10 -13.23 -0.84 -9.94
C PRO A 10 -13.59 0.36 -9.08
N GLY A 11 -12.65 1.29 -8.89
CA GLY A 11 -12.89 2.51 -8.10
C GLY A 11 -13.08 2.29 -6.60
N ALA A 12 -12.88 1.06 -6.09
CA ALA A 12 -13.11 0.75 -4.70
C ALA A 12 -12.08 1.39 -3.76
N THR A 13 -12.52 1.64 -2.53
CA THR A 13 -11.62 1.91 -1.40
C THR A 13 -11.20 0.59 -0.77
N VAL A 14 -9.89 0.38 -0.65
CA VAL A 14 -9.31 -0.86 -0.11
C VAL A 14 -8.39 -0.53 1.05
N PHE A 15 -8.51 -1.29 2.14
CA PHE A 15 -7.65 -1.21 3.31
C PHE A 15 -6.54 -2.27 3.25
N PHE A 16 -5.32 -1.87 3.61
CA PHE A 16 -4.12 -2.69 3.58
C PHE A 16 -3.44 -2.70 4.94
N THR A 17 -2.90 -3.87 5.29
CA THR A 17 -1.88 -4.03 6.32
C THR A 17 -0.64 -4.61 5.65
N VAL A 18 0.47 -3.90 5.71
CA VAL A 18 1.77 -4.37 5.19
C VAL A 18 2.74 -4.45 6.35
N LYS A 19 3.37 -5.61 6.52
CA LYS A 19 4.34 -5.87 7.59
C LYS A 19 5.73 -6.01 6.98
N LEU A 20 6.75 -5.60 7.73
CA LEU A 20 8.13 -5.97 7.42
C LEU A 20 8.29 -7.49 7.48
N ALA A 21 9.14 -8.02 6.61
CA ALA A 21 9.46 -9.44 6.61
C ALA A 21 10.29 -9.85 7.84
N GLU A 22 11.17 -8.96 8.30
CA GLU A 22 12.02 -9.13 9.48
C GLU A 22 11.26 -8.71 10.75
N PRO A 23 10.90 -9.63 11.66
CA PRO A 23 10.23 -9.30 12.91
C PRO A 23 11.09 -8.41 13.81
N GLY A 24 10.48 -7.41 14.45
CA GLY A 24 11.18 -6.49 15.37
C GLY A 24 12.03 -5.41 14.69
N SER A 25 12.11 -5.40 13.36
CA SER A 25 12.74 -4.32 12.61
C SER A 25 11.95 -3.02 12.70
N ASP A 26 12.65 -1.90 12.69
CA ASP A 26 12.09 -0.54 12.70
C ASP A 26 12.23 0.17 11.34
N LEU A 27 12.51 -0.60 10.28
CA LEU A 27 12.96 -0.07 9.00
C LEU A 27 11.99 0.96 8.41
N LEU A 28 10.68 0.80 8.61
CA LEU A 28 9.67 1.70 8.05
C LEU A 28 9.77 3.12 8.62
N THR A 29 10.06 3.26 9.91
CA THR A 29 10.23 4.57 10.55
C THR A 29 11.65 5.08 10.37
N ARG A 30 12.66 4.20 10.52
CA ARG A 30 14.08 4.54 10.35
C ARG A 30 14.41 5.02 8.94
N ARG A 31 13.74 4.51 7.91
CA ARG A 31 13.91 4.89 6.49
C ARG A 31 12.64 5.44 5.86
N ILE A 32 11.85 6.20 6.63
CA ILE A 32 10.57 6.78 6.17
C ILE A 32 10.69 7.61 4.88
N GLY A 33 11.84 8.23 4.61
CA GLY A 33 12.11 8.93 3.35
C GLY A 33 12.00 8.02 2.14
N LEU A 34 12.65 6.84 2.18
CA LEU A 34 12.61 5.86 1.09
C LEU A 34 11.20 5.34 0.85
N LEU A 35 10.44 5.10 1.93
CA LEU A 35 9.03 4.70 1.80
C LEU A 35 8.20 5.79 1.11
N ARG A 36 8.40 7.06 1.49
CA ARG A 36 7.67 8.18 0.86
C ARG A 36 8.02 8.33 -0.61
N ASP A 37 9.28 8.15 -0.98
CA ASP A 37 9.72 8.25 -2.37
C ASP A 37 9.18 7.10 -3.22
N ALA A 38 9.22 5.87 -2.71
CA ALA A 38 8.61 4.70 -3.38
C ALA A 38 7.09 4.89 -3.58
N VAL A 39 6.39 5.44 -2.60
CA VAL A 39 4.95 5.76 -2.71
C VAL A 39 4.69 6.84 -3.75
N ARG A 40 5.54 7.89 -3.80
CA ARG A 40 5.42 8.96 -4.81
C ARG A 40 5.65 8.42 -6.22
N GLU A 41 6.69 7.63 -6.42
CA GLU A 41 7.02 7.01 -7.71
C GLU A 41 5.89 6.10 -8.19
N THR A 42 5.44 5.19 -7.31
CA THR A 42 4.31 4.30 -7.60
C THR A 42 3.05 5.09 -7.96
N ARG A 43 2.74 6.14 -7.21
CA ARG A 43 1.54 6.96 -7.45
C ARG A 43 1.65 7.78 -8.75
N ALA A 44 2.85 8.18 -9.16
CA ALA A 44 3.07 8.84 -10.44
C ALA A 44 2.85 7.89 -11.62
N ALA A 45 3.31 6.64 -11.51
CA ALA A 45 3.14 5.63 -12.55
C ALA A 45 1.73 5.02 -12.59
N ARG A 46 1.10 4.84 -11.42
CA ARG A 46 -0.20 4.16 -11.24
C ARG A 46 -1.05 4.95 -10.25
N PRO A 47 -1.78 5.99 -10.68
CA PRO A 47 -2.49 6.91 -9.79
C PRO A 47 -3.45 6.21 -8.81
N PHE A 48 -3.50 6.68 -7.57
CA PHE A 48 -4.51 6.33 -6.57
C PHE A 48 -4.66 7.49 -5.58
N ARG A 49 -5.80 7.55 -4.91
CA ARG A 49 -6.04 8.51 -3.82
C ARG A 49 -5.72 7.84 -2.49
N ILE A 50 -4.98 8.54 -1.64
CA ILE A 50 -4.67 8.09 -0.28
C ILE A 50 -5.75 8.66 0.63
N GLU A 51 -6.60 7.79 1.18
CA GLU A 51 -7.60 8.17 2.19
C GLU A 51 -6.97 8.27 3.58
N ALA A 52 -6.13 7.28 3.91
CA ALA A 52 -5.41 7.22 5.17
C ALA A 52 -4.10 6.46 5.01
N TRP A 53 -3.11 6.83 5.81
CA TRP A 53 -1.85 6.10 5.91
C TRP A 53 -1.24 6.31 7.30
N VAL A 54 -0.92 5.22 7.99
CA VAL A 54 -0.23 5.22 9.28
C VAL A 54 0.98 4.30 9.18
N VAL A 55 2.14 4.77 9.61
CA VAL A 55 3.39 4.00 9.62
C VAL A 55 3.82 3.76 11.05
N MET A 56 3.97 2.50 11.42
CA MET A 56 4.60 2.03 12.65
C MET A 56 5.98 1.44 12.31
N PRO A 57 6.84 1.15 13.30
CA PRO A 57 8.20 0.67 13.03
C PRO A 57 8.25 -0.59 12.13
N ASP A 58 7.35 -1.54 12.37
CA ASP A 58 7.36 -2.89 11.79
C ASP A 58 6.20 -3.16 10.82
N HIS A 59 5.19 -2.28 10.77
CA HIS A 59 4.08 -2.39 9.83
C HIS A 59 3.47 -1.03 9.48
N LEU A 60 2.59 -1.03 8.49
CA LEU A 60 1.78 0.12 8.12
C LEU A 60 0.34 -0.29 7.85
N HIS A 61 -0.55 0.67 8.01
CA HIS A 61 -1.93 0.61 7.57
C HIS A 61 -2.17 1.69 6.52
N ALA A 62 -2.86 1.33 5.45
CA ALA A 62 -3.21 2.28 4.40
C ALA A 62 -4.61 2.02 3.87
N ALA A 63 -5.31 3.08 3.49
CA ALA A 63 -6.56 3.02 2.76
C ALA A 63 -6.43 3.81 1.47
N TRP A 64 -6.67 3.16 0.33
CA TRP A 64 -6.58 3.79 -0.99
C TRP A 64 -7.90 3.68 -1.73
N THR A 65 -8.29 4.74 -2.42
CA THR A 65 -9.32 4.68 -3.46
C THR A 65 -8.65 4.63 -4.83
N LEU A 66 -9.01 3.62 -5.62
CA LEU A 66 -8.52 3.48 -6.98
C LEU A 66 -9.28 4.39 -7.96
N PRO A 67 -8.69 4.74 -9.11
CA PRO A 67 -9.43 5.38 -10.18
C PRO A 67 -10.63 4.54 -10.65
N GLU A 68 -11.62 5.20 -11.23
CA GLU A 68 -12.70 4.51 -11.92
C GLU A 68 -12.15 3.57 -13.01
N GLY A 69 -12.73 2.38 -13.13
CA GLY A 69 -12.25 1.35 -14.07
C GLY A 69 -10.99 0.59 -13.62
N ASP A 70 -10.34 0.97 -12.52
CA ASP A 70 -9.13 0.31 -12.00
C ASP A 70 -9.43 -0.49 -10.72
N ALA A 71 -9.03 -1.77 -10.72
CA ALA A 71 -9.09 -2.67 -9.57
C ALA A 71 -7.70 -3.24 -9.17
N GLY A 72 -6.63 -2.75 -9.79
CA GLY A 72 -5.25 -3.24 -9.71
C GLY A 72 -4.46 -2.70 -8.51
N TYR A 73 -5.00 -2.79 -7.29
CA TYR A 73 -4.26 -2.36 -6.09
C TYR A 73 -2.99 -3.18 -5.85
N SER A 74 -3.00 -4.49 -6.17
CA SER A 74 -1.84 -5.35 -5.90
C SER A 74 -0.62 -5.00 -6.75
N ALA A 75 -0.83 -4.48 -7.97
CA ALA A 75 0.26 -4.05 -8.83
C ALA A 75 0.99 -2.82 -8.27
N ARG A 76 0.35 -2.02 -7.40
CA ARG A 76 0.98 -0.86 -6.75
C ARG A 76 1.89 -1.27 -5.60
N TRP A 77 1.57 -2.36 -4.91
CA TRP A 77 2.45 -2.89 -3.85
C TRP A 77 3.65 -3.68 -4.37
N GLY A 78 3.56 -4.23 -5.59
CA GLY A 78 4.66 -4.96 -6.23
C GLY A 78 5.48 -4.12 -7.21
N ALA A 79 5.32 -2.80 -7.21
CA ALA A 79 6.07 -1.87 -8.06
C ALA A 79 7.47 -1.62 -7.49
#